data_AF-A0A931D053-F1
#
_entry.id   AF-A0A931D053-F1
#
_cell.length_a   1.000
_cell.length_b   1.000
_cell.length_c   1.000
_cell.angle_alpha   90.00
_cell.angle_beta   90.00
_cell.angle_gamma   90.00
#
_symmetry.space_group_name_H-M   'P 1'
#
loop_
_entity.id
_entity.type
_entity.pdbx_description
1 polymer ?
#
loop_
_entity_poly.entity_id
_entity_poly.type
_entity_poly.pdbx_seq_one_letter_code
_entity_poly.pdbx_strand_id
1 'polypeptide(L)'
;MRQYLENLASDAFLIQTIGDQSRRMVDQEMVLRYLSFRFMDYEQSRKNIASFLDKMIHQLENASADELNVYDTSFRLAIRRCWEIFGDHAFEKSVDGSHAKRRRKNSTLFEVWMNALSRLSEEQMQTLNSRKEILVKKHLDLMASDNDYFRSITYSTQKKDHYRTRRDKVQQLIMEVIHA
;
A
#
# COMPACT_ATOMS: atom_id res chain seq x y z
N MET A 1 -16.60 12.73 7.56
CA MET A 1 -15.62 12.04 6.69
C MET A 1 -14.20 12.54 6.84
N ARG A 2 -13.93 13.80 6.52
CA ARG A 2 -12.58 14.40 6.58
C ARG A 2 -11.84 14.12 7.88
N GLN A 3 -12.49 14.35 9.03
CA GLN A 3 -11.90 14.06 10.35
C GLN A 3 -11.50 12.59 10.54
N TYR A 4 -12.28 11.64 9.98
CA TYR A 4 -11.98 10.22 10.08
C TYR A 4 -10.70 9.86 9.32
N LEU A 5 -10.56 10.36 8.08
CA LEU A 5 -9.35 10.18 7.29
C LEU A 5 -8.15 10.90 7.92
N GLU A 6 -8.34 12.09 8.51
CA GLU A 6 -7.32 12.81 9.26
C GLU A 6 -6.83 12.02 10.49
N ASN A 7 -7.73 11.34 11.19
CA ASN A 7 -7.37 10.50 12.35
C ASN A 7 -6.51 9.30 11.93
N LEU A 8 -6.82 8.66 10.79
CA LEU A 8 -5.99 7.59 10.24
C LEU A 8 -4.65 8.11 9.69
N ALA A 9 -4.67 9.28 9.04
CA ALA A 9 -3.47 9.95 8.56
C ALA A 9 -2.51 10.36 9.69
N SER A 10 -3.03 10.52 10.91
CA SER A 10 -2.25 10.83 12.11
C SER A 10 -1.64 9.59 12.79
N ASP A 11 -1.76 8.40 12.19
CA ASP A 11 -1.16 7.18 12.71
C ASP A 11 0.37 7.29 12.81
N ALA A 12 0.93 6.86 13.94
CA ALA A 12 2.35 7.00 14.22
C ALA A 12 3.23 6.24 13.22
N PHE A 13 2.82 5.03 12.80
CA PHE A 13 3.56 4.27 11.79
C PHE A 13 3.45 4.93 10.43
N LEU A 14 2.30 5.53 10.08
CA LEU A 14 2.20 6.28 8.83
C LEU A 14 3.19 7.45 8.82
N ILE A 15 3.18 8.28 9.86
CA ILE A 15 4.08 9.45 9.98
C ILE A 15 5.54 9.01 9.95
N GLN A 16 5.91 7.94 10.66
CA GLN A 16 7.27 7.38 10.61
C GLN A 16 7.64 6.90 9.21
N THR A 17 6.69 6.27 8.52
CA THR A 17 6.94 5.65 7.21
C THR A 17 7.04 6.65 6.08
N ILE A 18 6.14 7.64 6.02
CA ILE A 18 6.03 8.59 4.89
C ILE A 18 6.41 10.05 5.23
N GLY A 19 6.73 10.32 6.50
CA GLY A 19 6.92 11.67 7.02
C GLY A 19 5.60 12.43 7.19
N ASP A 20 5.67 13.65 7.74
CA ASP A 20 4.52 14.54 7.81
C ASP A 20 4.16 15.06 6.40
N GLN A 21 3.02 14.59 5.88
CA GLN A 21 2.45 14.99 4.58
C GLN A 21 1.18 15.84 4.71
N SER A 22 0.83 16.27 5.93
CA SER A 22 -0.43 16.96 6.26
C SER A 22 -0.69 18.21 5.42
N ARG A 23 0.38 18.95 5.10
CA ARG A 23 0.31 20.21 4.32
C ARG A 23 -0.21 20.05 2.89
N ARG A 24 -0.22 18.83 2.34
CA ARG A 24 -0.65 18.56 0.96
C ARG A 24 -1.83 17.60 0.86
N MET A 25 -2.39 17.14 1.98
CA MET A 25 -3.46 16.13 2.05
C MET A 25 -3.12 14.79 1.34
N VAL A 26 -1.83 14.53 1.11
CA VAL A 26 -1.36 13.33 0.40
C VAL A 26 -1.55 12.09 1.27
N ASP A 27 -1.39 12.25 2.58
CA ASP A 27 -1.66 11.23 3.59
C ASP A 27 -3.11 10.75 3.57
N GLN A 28 -4.07 11.67 3.53
CA GLN A 28 -5.50 11.35 3.43
C GLN A 28 -5.82 10.65 2.11
N GLU A 29 -5.24 11.08 0.98
CA GLU A 29 -5.40 10.38 -0.30
C GLU A 29 -4.82 8.96 -0.23
N MET A 30 -3.66 8.77 0.41
CA MET A 30 -3.06 7.44 0.58
C MET A 30 -3.95 6.53 1.44
N VAL A 31 -4.48 7.03 2.56
CA VAL A 31 -5.45 6.30 3.40
C VAL A 31 -6.68 5.92 2.58
N LEU A 32 -7.29 6.89 1.89
CA LEU A 32 -8.47 6.65 1.07
C LEU A 32 -8.20 5.63 -0.03
N ARG A 33 -7.04 5.71 -0.68
CA ARG A 33 -6.60 4.75 -1.69
C ARG A 33 -6.45 3.36 -1.10
N TYR A 34 -5.80 3.19 0.05
CA TYR A 34 -5.73 1.89 0.70
C TYR A 34 -7.12 1.31 0.94
N LEU A 35 -8.01 2.06 1.58
CA LEU A 35 -9.36 1.60 1.92
C LEU A 35 -10.14 1.19 0.67
N SER A 36 -10.06 2.02 -0.38
CA SER A 36 -10.77 1.75 -1.65
C SER A 36 -10.31 0.43 -2.28
N PHE A 37 -8.99 0.20 -2.39
CA PHE A 37 -8.46 -1.02 -2.98
C PHE A 37 -8.59 -2.26 -2.07
N ARG A 38 -8.72 -2.05 -0.75
CA ARG A 38 -8.86 -3.15 0.22
C ARG A 38 -10.28 -3.68 0.33
N PHE A 39 -11.26 -2.79 0.24
CA PHE A 39 -12.67 -3.07 0.55
C PHE A 39 -13.60 -2.96 -0.66
N MET A 40 -13.10 -2.55 -1.82
CA MET A 40 -13.85 -2.54 -3.07
C MET A 40 -13.10 -3.28 -4.19
N ASP A 41 -13.86 -3.76 -5.18
CA ASP A 41 -13.30 -4.43 -6.34
C ASP A 41 -12.94 -3.42 -7.44
N TYR A 42 -11.65 -3.07 -7.52
CA TYR A 42 -11.15 -2.20 -8.58
C TYR A 42 -11.22 -2.82 -9.97
N GLU A 43 -11.08 -4.14 -10.09
CA GLU A 43 -11.09 -4.82 -11.39
C GLU A 43 -12.46 -4.78 -12.04
N GLN A 44 -13.52 -4.90 -11.25
CA GLN A 44 -14.90 -4.78 -11.72
C GLN A 44 -15.36 -3.32 -11.87
N SER A 45 -14.62 -2.35 -11.32
CA SER A 45 -14.97 -0.94 -11.42
C SER A 45 -14.94 -0.45 -12.87
N ARG A 46 -16.08 -0.06 -13.44
CA ARG A 46 -16.12 0.59 -14.77
C ARG A 46 -15.65 2.06 -14.75
N LYS A 47 -15.27 2.54 -13.58
CA LYS A 47 -15.00 3.94 -13.27
C LYS A 47 -13.48 4.20 -13.24
N ASN A 48 -13.09 5.43 -13.54
CA ASN A 48 -11.69 5.87 -13.37
C ASN A 48 -11.31 5.91 -11.88
N ILE A 49 -10.03 6.11 -11.55
CA ILE A 49 -9.61 6.06 -10.14
C ILE A 49 -10.30 7.12 -9.28
N ALA A 50 -10.49 8.34 -9.80
CA ALA A 50 -11.10 9.43 -9.04
C ALA A 50 -12.50 9.03 -8.58
N SER A 51 -13.33 8.59 -9.52
CA SER A 51 -14.69 8.14 -9.22
C SER A 51 -14.77 6.77 -8.52
N PHE A 52 -13.65 6.04 -8.42
CA PHE A 52 -13.51 4.89 -7.53
C PHE A 52 -13.23 5.32 -6.09
N LEU A 53 -12.36 6.30 -5.88
CA LEU A 53 -12.11 6.90 -4.57
C LEU A 53 -13.34 7.64 -4.03
N ASP A 54 -14.08 8.37 -4.88
CA ASP A 54 -15.32 9.05 -4.49
C ASP A 54 -16.38 8.06 -3.98
N LYS A 55 -16.45 6.87 -4.59
CA LYS A 55 -17.34 5.80 -4.09
C LYS A 55 -16.95 5.34 -2.69
N MET A 56 -15.65 5.23 -2.40
CA MET A 56 -15.20 4.89 -1.05
C MET A 56 -15.54 5.99 -0.06
N ILE A 57 -15.43 7.27 -0.44
CA ILE A 57 -15.90 8.40 0.39
C ILE A 57 -17.37 8.21 0.77
N HIS A 58 -18.24 7.96 -0.22
CA HIS A 58 -19.66 7.71 0.04
C HIS A 58 -19.91 6.46 0.90
N GLN A 59 -19.13 5.39 0.70
CA GLN A 59 -19.24 4.20 1.54
C GLN A 59 -18.86 4.50 2.98
N LEU A 60 -17.79 5.26 3.20
CA LEU A 60 -17.39 5.69 4.54
C LEU A 60 -18.42 6.63 5.18
N GLU A 61 -19.10 7.48 4.39
CA GLU A 61 -20.10 8.45 4.91
C GLU A 61 -21.35 7.75 5.45
N ASN A 62 -21.66 6.58 4.91
CA ASN A 62 -22.81 5.77 5.30
C ASN A 62 -22.44 4.57 6.19
N ALA A 63 -21.16 4.44 6.56
CA ALA A 63 -20.67 3.33 7.37
C ALA A 63 -21.13 3.46 8.83
N SER A 64 -21.54 2.33 9.40
CA SER A 64 -21.77 2.16 10.83
C SER A 64 -20.46 2.26 11.64
N ALA A 65 -20.57 2.41 12.96
CA ALA A 65 -19.42 2.44 13.86
C ALA A 65 -18.58 1.16 13.75
N ASP A 66 -19.23 -0.01 13.61
CA ASP A 66 -18.54 -1.29 13.47
C ASP A 66 -17.77 -1.39 12.15
N GLU A 67 -18.36 -0.92 11.04
CA GLU A 67 -17.67 -0.86 9.74
C GLU A 67 -16.48 0.10 9.78
N LEU A 68 -16.63 1.28 10.38
CA LEU A 68 -15.53 2.23 10.57
C LEU A 68 -14.40 1.64 11.42
N ASN A 69 -14.73 0.83 12.44
CA ASN A 69 -13.76 0.13 13.27
C ASN A 69 -13.01 -0.96 12.49
N VAL A 70 -13.70 -1.68 11.59
CA VAL A 70 -13.06 -2.65 10.67
C VAL A 70 -12.05 -1.95 9.75
N TYR A 71 -12.42 -0.80 9.18
CA TYR A 71 -11.52 -0.02 8.33
C TYR A 71 -10.30 0.52 9.10
N ASP A 72 -10.51 1.05 10.31
CA ASP A 72 -9.44 1.56 11.17
C ASP A 72 -8.46 0.45 11.55
N THR A 73 -8.97 -0.66 12.09
CA THR A 73 -8.16 -1.81 12.51
C THR A 73 -7.35 -2.35 11.33
N SER A 74 -7.97 -2.46 10.16
CA SER A 74 -7.31 -2.93 8.95
C SER A 74 -6.20 -1.99 8.48
N PHE A 75 -6.44 -0.68 8.48
CA PHE A 75 -5.43 0.31 8.09
C PHE A 75 -4.22 0.29 9.01
N ARG A 76 -4.45 0.32 10.34
CA ARG A 76 -3.38 0.32 11.34
C ARG A 76 -2.54 -0.95 11.28
N LEU A 77 -3.19 -2.10 11.09
CA LEU A 77 -2.50 -3.37 10.88
C LEU A 77 -1.60 -3.32 9.64
N ALA A 78 -2.13 -2.82 8.52
CA ALA A 78 -1.41 -2.75 7.26
C ALA A 78 -0.17 -1.86 7.34
N ILE A 79 -0.30 -0.63 7.87
CA ILE A 79 0.82 0.32 7.94
C ILE A 79 1.89 -0.16 8.92
N ARG A 80 1.49 -0.76 10.05
CA ARG A 80 2.42 -1.38 10.99
C ARG A 80 3.23 -2.49 10.30
N ARG A 81 2.57 -3.39 9.58
CA ARG A 81 3.24 -4.49 8.85
C ARG A 81 4.18 -3.97 7.75
N CYS A 82 3.78 -2.92 7.03
CA CYS A 82 4.67 -2.27 6.06
C CYS A 82 5.91 -1.67 6.74
N TRP A 83 5.74 -1.03 7.90
CA TRP A 83 6.86 -0.50 8.68
C TRP A 83 7.78 -1.61 9.20
N GLU A 84 7.24 -2.71 9.73
CA GLU A 84 8.04 -3.86 10.22
C GLU A 84 8.96 -4.45 9.14
N ILE A 85 8.47 -4.52 7.89
CA ILE A 85 9.21 -5.07 6.75
C ILE A 85 10.19 -4.06 6.15
N PHE A 86 9.72 -2.84 5.86
CA PHE A 86 10.48 -1.89 5.03
C PHE A 86 11.06 -0.70 5.80
N GLY A 87 10.55 -0.42 7.01
CA GLY A 87 10.92 0.73 7.83
C GLY A 87 10.88 2.05 7.05
N ASP A 88 11.91 2.85 7.26
CA ASP A 88 12.16 4.14 6.59
C ASP A 88 12.12 4.05 5.05
N HIS A 89 12.37 2.88 4.46
CA HIS A 89 12.46 2.68 3.02
C HIS A 89 11.14 2.25 2.38
N ALA A 90 10.07 2.11 3.15
CA ALA A 90 8.79 1.71 2.60
C ALA A 90 8.35 2.66 1.48
N PHE A 91 7.80 2.07 0.42
CA PHE A 91 7.21 2.78 -0.71
C PHE A 91 8.18 3.66 -1.52
N GLU A 92 9.49 3.47 -1.37
CA GLU A 92 10.49 4.12 -2.20
C GLU A 92 10.73 3.34 -3.49
N LYS A 93 10.84 4.07 -4.61
CA LYS A 93 11.34 3.49 -5.85
C LYS A 93 12.86 3.64 -5.87
N SER A 94 13.57 2.65 -5.37
CA SER A 94 15.03 2.53 -5.52
C SER A 94 15.32 1.29 -6.35
N VAL A 95 16.14 1.43 -7.38
CA VAL A 95 16.51 0.35 -8.32
C VAL A 95 17.96 -0.11 -8.17
N ASP A 96 18.77 0.65 -7.42
CA ASP A 96 20.20 0.43 -7.24
C ASP A 96 20.60 0.36 -5.75
N GLY A 97 19.62 0.36 -4.84
CA GLY A 97 19.86 0.50 -3.40
C GLY A 97 20.45 1.85 -3.01
N SER A 98 20.64 2.77 -3.96
CA SER A 98 21.08 4.12 -3.66
C SER A 98 19.87 4.94 -3.21
N HIS A 99 19.95 5.44 -1.98
CA HIS A 99 18.92 6.27 -1.42
C HIS A 99 19.15 7.70 -1.87
N ALA A 100 18.35 8.17 -2.83
CA ALA A 100 18.36 9.57 -3.24
C ALA A 100 18.07 10.50 -2.04
N LYS A 101 18.77 11.64 -1.95
CA LYS A 101 18.59 12.67 -0.89
C LYS A 101 17.15 13.14 -0.70
N ARG A 102 16.26 12.95 -1.69
CA ARG A 102 14.81 13.20 -1.60
C ARG A 102 14.05 11.88 -1.71
N ARG A 103 13.72 11.31 -0.55
CA ARG A 103 12.88 10.12 -0.34
C ARG A 103 11.44 10.38 -0.81
N ARG A 104 11.15 10.23 -2.10
CA ARG A 104 9.78 10.35 -2.63
C ARG A 104 9.05 9.02 -2.46
N LYS A 105 8.05 9.00 -1.58
CA LYS A 105 7.14 7.87 -1.39
C LYS A 105 6.19 7.77 -2.57
N ASN A 106 6.01 6.55 -3.08
CA ASN A 106 5.17 6.26 -4.24
C ASN A 106 3.81 5.73 -3.77
N SER A 107 2.73 6.43 -4.14
CA SER A 107 1.36 6.06 -3.75
C SER A 107 0.88 4.72 -4.30
N THR A 108 1.49 4.24 -5.39
CA THR A 108 1.17 2.94 -5.98
C THR A 108 1.88 1.80 -5.24
N LEU A 109 3.12 2.02 -4.79
CA LEU A 109 3.79 1.11 -3.85
C LEU A 109 3.07 1.09 -2.50
N PHE A 110 2.62 2.25 -2.01
CA PHE A 110 1.78 2.34 -0.81
C PHE A 110 0.53 1.47 -0.96
N GLU A 111 -0.24 1.69 -2.03
CA GLU A 111 -1.46 0.93 -2.32
C GLU A 111 -1.21 -0.58 -2.34
N VAL A 112 -0.27 -1.06 -3.15
CA VAL A 112 -0.10 -2.50 -3.37
C VAL A 112 0.44 -3.21 -2.14
N TRP A 113 1.42 -2.64 -1.44
CA TRP A 113 2.03 -3.28 -0.27
C TRP A 113 1.12 -3.25 0.96
N MET A 114 0.43 -2.14 1.21
CA MET A 114 -0.57 -2.07 2.27
C MET A 114 -1.65 -3.14 2.06
N ASN A 115 -2.16 -3.25 0.83
CA ASN A 115 -3.17 -4.25 0.49
C ASN A 115 -2.66 -5.69 0.66
N ALA A 116 -1.46 -5.98 0.16
CA ALA A 116 -0.89 -7.32 0.22
C ALA A 116 -0.63 -7.77 1.67
N LEU A 117 0.04 -6.94 2.49
CA LEU A 117 0.39 -7.30 3.86
C LEU A 117 -0.81 -7.30 4.81
N SER A 118 -1.85 -6.50 4.54
CA SER A 118 -3.09 -6.51 5.34
C SER A 118 -3.87 -7.84 5.24
N ARG A 119 -3.61 -8.65 4.21
CA ARG A 119 -4.34 -9.90 3.92
C ARG A 119 -3.67 -11.14 4.49
N LEU A 120 -2.42 -11.02 4.96
CA LEU A 120 -1.68 -12.16 5.49
C LEU A 120 -2.22 -12.58 6.87
N SER A 121 -2.22 -13.89 7.12
CA SER A 121 -2.40 -14.40 8.48
C SER A 121 -1.23 -13.99 9.37
N GLU A 122 -1.38 -14.13 10.69
CA GLU A 122 -0.29 -13.80 11.61
C GLU A 122 0.91 -14.74 11.43
N GLU A 123 0.68 -16.03 11.19
CA GLU A 123 1.71 -17.02 10.89
C GLU A 123 2.49 -16.67 9.60
N GLN A 124 1.77 -16.26 8.55
CA GLN A 124 2.38 -15.79 7.31
C GLN A 124 3.23 -14.54 7.54
N MET A 125 2.73 -13.59 8.34
CA MET A 125 3.47 -12.37 8.67
C MET A 125 4.72 -12.68 9.51
N GLN A 126 4.65 -13.61 10.48
CA GLN A 126 5.81 -14.04 11.27
C GLN A 126 6.89 -14.67 10.40
N THR A 127 6.49 -15.56 9.48
CA THR A 127 7.40 -16.17 8.51
C THR A 127 8.06 -15.10 7.64
N LEU A 128 7.25 -14.15 7.12
CA LEU A 128 7.75 -13.07 6.28
C LEU A 128 8.71 -12.14 7.04
N ASN A 129 8.41 -11.81 8.30
CA ASN A 129 9.28 -11.01 9.17
C ASN A 129 10.62 -11.69 9.44
N SER A 130 10.63 -13.03 9.63
CA SER A 130 11.88 -13.80 9.81
C SER A 130 12.75 -13.85 8.53
N ARG A 131 12.17 -13.50 7.38
CA ARG A 131 12.81 -13.54 6.05
C ARG A 131 12.77 -12.17 5.36
N LYS A 132 12.61 -11.09 6.12
CA LYS A 132 12.34 -9.75 5.59
C LYS A 132 13.47 -9.26 4.67
N GLU A 133 14.72 -9.57 4.99
CA GLU A 133 15.88 -9.17 4.17
C GLU A 133 15.82 -9.82 2.78
N ILE A 134 15.35 -11.07 2.70
CA ILE A 134 15.16 -11.80 1.44
C ILE A 134 14.02 -11.15 0.64
N LEU A 135 12.90 -10.82 1.29
CA LEU A 135 11.78 -10.14 0.65
C LEU A 135 12.19 -8.78 0.08
N VAL A 136 12.85 -7.96 0.89
CA VAL A 136 13.30 -6.61 0.49
C VAL A 136 14.28 -6.71 -0.68
N LYS A 137 15.25 -7.62 -0.62
CA LYS A 137 16.18 -7.84 -1.73
C LYS A 137 15.45 -8.26 -3.02
N LYS A 138 14.58 -9.27 -2.94
CA LYS A 138 13.79 -9.71 -4.10
C LYS A 138 12.87 -8.61 -4.64
N HIS A 139 12.33 -7.73 -3.80
CA HIS A 139 11.53 -6.59 -4.25
C HIS A 139 12.37 -5.55 -5.02
N LEU A 140 13.58 -5.26 -4.56
CA LEU A 140 14.54 -4.42 -5.28
C LEU A 140 14.90 -5.04 -6.64
N ASP A 141 15.21 -6.35 -6.66
CA ASP A 141 15.51 -7.08 -7.89
C ASP A 141 14.31 -7.05 -8.86
N LEU A 142 13.08 -7.21 -8.36
CA LEU A 142 11.86 -7.10 -9.16
C LEU A 142 11.71 -5.70 -9.77
N MET A 143 11.98 -4.64 -9.00
CA MET A 143 11.95 -3.27 -9.52
C MET A 143 13.04 -3.01 -10.58
N ALA A 144 14.20 -3.63 -10.44
CA ALA A 144 15.33 -3.43 -11.34
C ALA A 144 15.24 -4.25 -12.64
N SER A 145 14.66 -5.46 -12.58
CA SER A 145 14.71 -6.43 -13.68
C SER A 145 13.39 -6.62 -14.43
N ASP A 146 12.24 -6.34 -13.80
CA ASP A 146 10.92 -6.54 -14.43
C ASP A 146 10.35 -5.19 -14.94
N ASN A 147 10.48 -4.98 -16.25
CA ASN A 147 10.02 -3.76 -16.92
C ASN A 147 8.51 -3.53 -16.76
N ASP A 148 7.70 -4.59 -16.77
CA ASP A 148 6.25 -4.47 -16.66
C ASP A 148 5.86 -4.06 -15.24
N TYR A 149 6.49 -4.67 -14.23
CA TYR A 149 6.33 -4.26 -12.84
C TYR A 149 6.79 -2.80 -12.63
N PHE A 150 7.98 -2.42 -13.09
CA PHE A 150 8.50 -1.06 -12.93
C PHE A 150 7.60 -0.01 -13.60
N ARG A 151 7.08 -0.31 -14.80
CA ARG A 151 6.08 0.53 -15.48
C ARG A 151 4.77 0.59 -14.70
N SER A 152 4.32 -0.52 -14.12
CA SER A 152 3.07 -0.62 -13.34
C SER A 152 3.02 0.27 -12.09
N ILE A 153 4.20 0.55 -11.50
CA ILE A 153 4.36 1.42 -10.32
C ILE A 153 4.81 2.86 -10.67
N THR A 154 5.09 3.15 -11.96
CA THR A 154 5.63 4.44 -12.40
C THR A 154 4.67 5.24 -13.27
N TYR A 155 4.05 4.61 -14.27
CA TYR A 155 3.22 5.30 -15.26
C TYR A 155 1.81 4.74 -15.27
N SER A 156 0.85 5.59 -15.66
CA SER A 156 -0.55 5.20 -15.87
C SER A 156 -1.07 4.29 -14.75
N THR A 157 -0.75 4.62 -13.51
CA THR A 157 -0.94 3.75 -12.34
C THR A 157 -2.41 3.47 -12.03
N GLN A 158 -3.31 4.18 -12.71
CA GLN A 158 -4.75 4.02 -12.69
C GLN A 158 -5.25 2.97 -13.70
N LYS A 159 -4.43 2.48 -14.64
CA LYS A 159 -4.85 1.41 -15.55
C LYS A 159 -5.04 0.11 -14.78
N LYS A 160 -6.13 -0.60 -15.08
CA LYS A 160 -6.43 -1.90 -14.47
C LYS A 160 -5.34 -2.93 -14.72
N ASP A 161 -4.78 -2.95 -15.93
CA ASP A 161 -3.70 -3.89 -16.24
C ASP A 161 -2.44 -3.61 -15.41
N HIS A 162 -2.10 -2.33 -15.21
CA HIS A 162 -1.01 -1.96 -14.31
C HIS A 162 -1.32 -2.35 -12.86
N TYR A 163 -2.58 -2.21 -12.41
CA TYR A 163 -3.00 -2.68 -11.10
C TYR A 163 -2.84 -4.20 -10.94
N ARG A 164 -3.29 -4.99 -11.92
CA ARG A 164 -3.11 -6.45 -11.93
C ARG A 164 -1.64 -6.83 -11.88
N THR A 165 -0.83 -6.26 -12.77
CA THR A 165 0.61 -6.54 -12.83
C THR A 165 1.29 -6.32 -11.47
N ARG A 166 1.10 -5.16 -10.84
CA ARG A 166 1.74 -4.90 -9.53
C ARG A 166 1.21 -5.81 -8.44
N ARG A 167 -0.11 -6.03 -8.39
CA ARG A 167 -0.74 -6.88 -7.37
C ARG A 167 -0.22 -8.30 -7.48
N ASP A 168 -0.28 -8.87 -8.67
CA ASP A 168 0.05 -10.27 -8.92
C ASP A 168 1.55 -10.52 -8.68
N LYS A 169 2.41 -9.60 -9.13
CA LYS A 169 3.87 -9.69 -8.90
C LYS A 169 4.23 -9.58 -7.41
N VAL A 170 3.61 -8.66 -6.67
CA VAL A 170 3.84 -8.54 -5.22
C VAL A 170 3.32 -9.76 -4.47
N GLN A 171 2.13 -10.26 -4.83
CA GLN A 171 1.57 -11.45 -4.22
C GLN A 171 2.45 -12.68 -4.48
N GLN A 172 2.87 -12.89 -5.72
CA GLN A 172 3.79 -13.96 -6.08
C GLN A 172 5.09 -13.87 -5.26
N LEU A 173 5.68 -12.68 -5.21
CA LEU A 173 6.90 -12.44 -4.44
C LEU A 173 6.75 -12.80 -2.95
N ILE A 174 5.64 -12.40 -2.31
CA ILE A 174 5.37 -12.74 -0.92
C ILE A 174 5.25 -14.27 -0.74
N MET A 175 4.51 -14.94 -1.62
CA MET A 175 4.31 -16.38 -1.54
C MET A 175 5.60 -17.16 -1.75
N GLU A 176 6.46 -16.73 -2.68
CA GLU A 176 7.79 -17.29 -2.85
C GLU A 176 8.62 -17.21 -1.58
N VAL A 177 8.57 -16.09 -0.86
CA VAL A 177 9.34 -15.93 0.39
C VAL A 177 8.74 -16.72 1.54
N ILE A 178 7.42 -16.84 1.61
CA ILE A 178 6.75 -17.64 2.65
C ILE A 178 7.01 -19.14 2.47
N HIS A 179 7.09 -19.63 1.23
CA HIS A 179 7.23 -21.05 0.91
C HIS A 179 8.64 -21.53 0.56
N ALA A 180 9.64 -20.63 0.59
CA ALA A 180 11.06 -20.98 0.41
C ALA A 180 11.60 -21.87 1.54
#